data_AF-Q49K89-F1
#
_entry.id   AF-Q49K89-F1
#
_cell.length_a   1.000
_cell.length_b   1.000
_cell.length_c   1.000
_cell.angle_alpha   90.00
_cell.angle_beta   90.00
_cell.angle_gamma   90.00
#
_symmetry.space_group_name_H-M   'P 1'
#
loop_
_entity.id
_entity.type
_entity.pdbx_description
1 polymer ?
#
loop_
_entity_poly.entity_id
_entity_poly.type
_entity_poly.pdbx_seq_one_letter_code
_entity_poly.pdbx_strand_id
1 'polypeptide(L)'
;DPNLQNIPKDLRRIFKAEEGNLFVIADFSQIELRIAAEYVGEIRMIKAFQEGRDLHRYTASILLGKREEDITKEERQLAKAVNFGLIYGISAKGLSQYAATYGIDLPVEEAQAIRERFFSYFEGFKDWHNKVKEELKKTGKSSGHTLLGRSYVAHTFPDAVNYPIQGTG
;
A
#
# COMPACT_ATOMS: atom_id res chain seq x y z
N ASP A 1 29.06 -12.33 -6.87
CA ASP A 1 28.16 -11.78 -5.84
C ASP A 1 26.77 -11.58 -6.44
N PRO A 2 25.87 -12.59 -6.41
CA PRO A 2 24.57 -12.49 -7.08
C PRO A 2 23.53 -11.73 -6.22
N ASN A 3 22.70 -10.92 -6.87
CA ASN A 3 21.56 -10.29 -6.20
C ASN A 3 20.47 -11.33 -5.91
N LEU A 4 20.38 -11.78 -4.66
CA LEU A 4 19.43 -12.80 -4.21
C LEU A 4 17.96 -12.34 -4.27
N GLN A 5 17.69 -11.03 -4.29
CA GLN A 5 16.32 -10.50 -4.33
C GLN A 5 15.64 -10.76 -5.69
N ASN A 6 16.44 -10.80 -6.76
CA ASN A 6 15.95 -10.93 -8.14
C ASN A 6 15.86 -12.38 -8.61
N ILE A 7 16.05 -13.36 -7.72
CA ILE A 7 15.93 -14.78 -8.08
C ILE A 7 14.47 -15.10 -8.44
N PRO A 8 14.20 -15.60 -9.67
CA PRO A 8 12.87 -16.04 -10.09
C PRO A 8 12.28 -17.06 -9.13
N LYS A 9 10.97 -16.96 -8.85
CA LYS A 9 10.29 -17.81 -7.86
C LYS A 9 10.42 -19.30 -8.17
N ASP A 10 10.39 -19.67 -9.44
CA ASP A 10 10.55 -21.03 -9.98
C ASP A 10 11.98 -21.59 -9.82
N LEU A 11 12.98 -20.73 -9.67
CA LEU A 11 14.36 -21.11 -9.37
C LEU A 11 14.63 -21.23 -7.87
N ARG A 12 13.79 -20.69 -6.98
CA ARG A 12 14.02 -20.76 -5.52
C ARG A 12 14.08 -22.19 -4.97
N ARG A 13 13.52 -23.17 -5.68
CA ARG A 13 13.57 -24.60 -5.31
C ARG A 13 14.95 -25.25 -5.38
N ILE A 14 15.92 -24.59 -6.02
CA ILE A 14 17.30 -25.11 -6.11
C ILE A 14 18.06 -24.93 -4.79
N PHE A 15 17.63 -23.99 -3.95
CA PHE A 15 18.19 -23.78 -2.63
C PHE A 15 17.61 -24.83 -1.68
N LYS A 16 18.48 -25.64 -1.09
CA LYS A 16 18.11 -26.72 -0.18
C LYS A 16 18.82 -26.53 1.16
N ALA A 17 18.14 -26.92 2.24
CA ALA A 17 18.79 -27.07 3.53
C ALA A 17 19.77 -28.25 3.46
N GLU A 18 20.82 -28.19 4.28
CA GLU A 18 21.74 -29.32 4.46
C GLU A 18 21.01 -30.54 5.03
N GLU A 19 21.61 -31.73 4.86
CA GLU A 19 21.05 -32.97 5.39
C GLU A 19 20.86 -32.88 6.91
N GLY A 20 19.69 -33.32 7.38
CA GLY A 20 19.29 -33.20 8.78
C GLY A 20 18.70 -31.84 9.18
N ASN A 21 18.71 -30.84 8.28
CA ASN A 21 18.19 -29.50 8.54
C ASN A 21 16.94 -29.15 7.70
N LEU A 22 16.21 -28.13 8.14
CA LEU A 22 15.05 -27.57 7.44
C LEU A 22 15.14 -26.04 7.40
N PHE A 23 14.58 -25.44 6.35
CA PHE A 23 14.35 -24.00 6.31
C PHE A 23 13.09 -23.63 7.10
N VAL A 24 13.22 -22.61 7.95
CA VAL A 24 12.09 -21.87 8.53
C VAL A 24 12.03 -20.53 7.82
N ILE A 25 10.92 -20.27 7.13
CA ILE A 25 10.70 -19.03 6.39
C ILE A 25 9.63 -18.23 7.12
N ALA A 26 9.98 -17.00 7.51
CA ALA A 26 9.05 -16.03 8.05
C ALA A 26 8.96 -14.85 7.08
N ASP A 27 7.75 -14.33 6.90
CA ASP A 27 7.47 -13.14 6.10
C ASP A 27 6.49 -12.24 6.85
N PHE A 28 6.62 -10.93 6.68
CA PHE A 28 5.73 -10.01 7.34
C PHE A 28 4.43 -9.83 6.55
N SER A 29 3.29 -10.11 7.20
CA SER A 29 1.98 -9.93 6.57
C SER A 29 1.64 -8.45 6.39
N GLN A 30 1.65 -7.97 5.14
CA GLN A 30 1.19 -6.63 4.76
C GLN A 30 1.88 -5.50 5.55
N ILE A 31 3.17 -5.66 5.86
CA ILE A 31 3.92 -4.75 6.74
C ILE A 31 3.87 -3.30 6.28
N GLU A 32 3.99 -3.07 4.98
CA GLU A 32 3.93 -1.73 4.39
C GLU A 32 2.62 -1.01 4.70
N LEU A 33 1.48 -1.70 4.59
CA LEU A 33 0.17 -1.10 4.88
C LEU A 33 -0.01 -0.83 6.37
N ARG A 34 0.57 -1.67 7.24
CA ARG A 34 0.58 -1.46 8.69
C ARG A 34 1.41 -0.24 9.05
N ILE A 35 2.62 -0.12 8.49
CA ILE A 35 3.50 1.05 8.66
C ILE A 35 2.80 2.30 8.12
N ALA A 36 2.20 2.23 6.93
CA ALA A 36 1.52 3.37 6.33
C ALA A 36 0.37 3.87 7.23
N ALA A 37 -0.45 2.95 7.75
CA ALA A 37 -1.53 3.28 8.66
C ALA A 37 -1.02 3.93 9.96
N GLU A 38 0.02 3.37 10.56
CA GLU A 38 0.65 3.91 11.78
C GLU A 38 1.28 5.30 11.52
N TYR A 39 2.02 5.43 10.42
CA TYR A 39 2.73 6.65 10.04
C TYR A 39 1.80 7.85 9.85
N VAL A 40 0.62 7.63 9.28
CA VAL A 40 -0.38 8.69 9.07
C VAL A 40 -1.42 8.76 10.19
N GLY A 41 -1.36 7.86 11.18
CA GLY A 41 -2.34 7.78 12.26
C GLY A 41 -3.75 7.38 11.82
N GLU A 42 -3.89 6.54 10.78
CA GLU A 42 -5.19 6.13 10.23
C GLU A 42 -5.87 5.09 11.14
N ILE A 43 -6.61 5.57 12.13
CA ILE A 43 -7.23 4.75 13.18
C ILE A 43 -8.18 3.66 12.64
N ARG A 44 -8.87 3.92 11.51
CA ARG A 44 -9.80 2.94 10.92
C ARG A 44 -9.06 1.74 10.37
N MET A 45 -7.90 1.97 9.76
CA MET A 45 -7.04 0.92 9.20
C MET A 45 -6.26 0.20 10.31
N ILE A 46 -5.77 0.93 11.33
CA ILE A 46 -5.12 0.35 12.51
C ILE A 46 -6.07 -0.61 13.24
N LYS A 47 -7.31 -0.20 13.50
CA LYS A 47 -8.31 -1.06 14.15
C LYS A 47 -8.61 -2.31 13.34
N ALA A 48 -8.79 -2.18 12.03
CA ALA A 48 -9.03 -3.34 11.17
C ALA A 48 -7.88 -4.38 11.26
N PHE A 49 -6.64 -3.91 11.33
CA PHE A 49 -5.49 -4.79 11.55
C PHE A 49 -5.46 -5.43 12.95
N GLN A 50 -5.81 -4.69 13.99
CA GLN A 50 -5.86 -5.20 15.37
C GLN A 50 -6.97 -6.25 15.56
N GLU A 51 -8.09 -6.09 14.86
CA GLU A 51 -9.21 -7.04 14.82
C GLU A 51 -8.93 -8.26 13.95
N GLY A 52 -7.76 -8.34 13.30
CA GLY A 52 -7.40 -9.47 12.43
C GLY A 52 -8.20 -9.51 11.12
N ARG A 53 -8.79 -8.39 10.69
CA ARG A 53 -9.58 -8.32 9.45
C ARG A 53 -8.67 -8.37 8.24
N ASP A 54 -9.20 -8.92 7.14
CA ASP A 54 -8.54 -8.81 5.85
C ASP A 54 -8.70 -7.38 5.33
N LEU A 55 -7.63 -6.59 5.42
CA LEU A 55 -7.67 -5.18 5.04
C LEU A 55 -8.18 -4.95 3.61
N HIS A 56 -7.92 -5.86 2.67
CA HIS A 56 -8.41 -5.70 1.30
C HIS A 56 -9.91 -5.94 1.21
N ARG A 57 -10.45 -6.93 1.93
CA ARG A 57 -11.90 -7.12 2.03
C ARG A 57 -12.57 -5.94 2.74
N TYR A 58 -11.96 -5.45 3.81
CA TYR A 58 -12.43 -4.27 4.50
C TYR A 58 -12.46 -3.05 3.57
N THR A 59 -11.39 -2.73 2.85
CA THR A 59 -11.39 -1.65 1.87
C THR A 59 -12.50 -1.87 0.81
N ALA A 60 -12.66 -3.08 0.29
CA ALA A 60 -13.71 -3.39 -0.69
C ALA A 60 -15.12 -3.16 -0.13
N SER A 61 -15.38 -3.56 1.12
CA SER A 61 -16.67 -3.34 1.80
C SER A 61 -17.06 -1.87 1.84
N ILE A 62 -16.08 -0.99 2.09
CA ILE A 62 -16.28 0.46 2.15
C ILE A 62 -16.55 1.03 0.76
N LEU A 63 -15.77 0.61 -0.24
CA LEU A 63 -15.88 1.14 -1.60
C LEU A 63 -17.19 0.74 -2.28
N LEU A 64 -17.66 -0.48 -2.00
CA LEU A 64 -18.80 -1.13 -2.67
C LEU A 64 -20.08 -1.13 -1.84
N GLY A 65 -20.02 -0.78 -0.55
CA GLY A 65 -21.17 -0.82 0.36
C GLY A 65 -21.69 -2.24 0.64
N LYS A 66 -20.81 -3.24 0.60
CA LYS A 66 -21.13 -4.66 0.86
C LYS A 66 -20.57 -5.10 2.21
N ARG A 67 -21.09 -6.19 2.78
CA ARG A 67 -20.46 -6.80 3.97
C ARG A 67 -19.16 -7.51 3.56
N GLU A 68 -18.18 -7.60 4.46
CA GLU A 68 -16.86 -8.19 4.15
C GLU A 68 -16.92 -9.65 3.72
N GLU A 69 -17.88 -10.40 4.28
CA GLU A 69 -18.16 -11.79 3.94
C GLU A 69 -18.70 -11.96 2.51
N ASP A 70 -19.37 -10.93 1.98
CA ASP A 70 -19.98 -10.94 0.64
C ASP A 70 -19.00 -10.46 -0.44
N ILE A 71 -17.79 -10.03 -0.05
CA ILE A 71 -16.76 -9.56 -0.98
C ILE A 71 -16.21 -10.73 -1.81
N THR A 72 -16.24 -10.58 -3.13
CA THR A 72 -15.68 -11.59 -4.03
C THR A 72 -14.15 -11.52 -4.07
N LYS A 73 -13.52 -12.53 -4.68
CA LYS A 73 -12.06 -12.54 -4.85
C LYS A 73 -11.60 -11.39 -5.76
N GLU A 74 -12.38 -11.10 -6.79
CA GLU A 74 -12.15 -10.04 -7.77
C GLU A 74 -12.27 -8.66 -7.11
N GLU A 75 -13.27 -8.46 -6.25
CA GLU A 75 -13.46 -7.22 -5.49
C GLU A 75 -12.35 -7.00 -4.46
N ARG A 76 -11.91 -8.07 -3.80
CA ARG A 76 -10.73 -8.05 -2.94
C ARG A 76 -9.46 -7.69 -3.74
N GLN A 77 -9.33 -8.19 -4.96
CA GLN A 77 -8.19 -7.89 -5.84
C GLN A 77 -8.21 -6.42 -6.29
N LEU A 78 -9.40 -5.86 -6.58
CA LEU A 78 -9.58 -4.43 -6.84
C LEU A 78 -9.13 -3.61 -5.64
N ALA A 79 -9.62 -3.93 -4.44
CA ALA A 79 -9.23 -3.22 -3.22
C ALA A 79 -7.73 -3.36 -2.90
N LYS A 80 -7.09 -4.46 -3.32
CA LYS A 80 -5.63 -4.59 -3.28
C LYS A 80 -4.95 -3.57 -4.20
N ALA A 81 -5.37 -3.46 -5.45
CA ALA A 81 -4.85 -2.44 -6.37
C ALA A 81 -5.11 -1.02 -5.84
N VAL A 82 -6.27 -0.78 -5.23
CA VAL A 82 -6.63 0.51 -4.63
C VAL A 82 -5.72 0.84 -3.44
N ASN A 83 -5.55 -0.07 -2.48
CA ASN A 83 -4.68 0.17 -1.31
C ASN A 83 -3.24 0.49 -1.75
N PHE A 84 -2.63 -0.37 -2.58
CA PHE A 84 -1.25 -0.18 -3.03
C PHE A 84 -1.08 0.96 -4.03
N GLY A 85 -2.12 1.31 -4.77
CA GLY A 85 -2.07 2.43 -5.68
C GLY A 85 -2.19 3.77 -4.96
N LEU A 86 -3.30 3.93 -4.24
CA LEU A 86 -3.70 5.22 -3.69
C LEU A 86 -2.85 5.64 -2.50
N ILE A 87 -2.43 4.73 -1.62
CA ILE A 87 -1.54 5.08 -0.49
C ILE A 87 -0.21 5.65 -1.02
N TYR A 88 0.29 5.09 -2.11
CA TYR A 88 1.54 5.48 -2.77
C TYR A 88 1.36 6.55 -3.85
N GLY A 89 0.19 7.19 -3.89
CA GLY A 89 0.04 8.48 -4.54
C GLY A 89 -0.28 8.47 -6.03
N ILE A 90 -0.74 7.34 -6.60
CA ILE A 90 -1.17 7.34 -8.00
C ILE A 90 -2.47 8.15 -8.19
N SER A 91 -2.60 8.78 -9.36
CA SER A 91 -3.82 9.48 -9.77
C SER A 91 -4.94 8.50 -10.12
N ALA A 92 -6.17 8.96 -10.35
CA ALA A 92 -7.25 8.10 -10.83
C ALA A 92 -6.92 7.41 -12.17
N LYS A 93 -6.32 8.14 -13.10
CA LYS A 93 -5.79 7.56 -14.35
C LYS A 93 -4.70 6.53 -14.07
N GLY A 94 -3.80 6.82 -13.13
CA GLY A 94 -2.78 5.87 -12.69
C GLY A 94 -3.39 4.62 -12.05
N LEU A 95 -4.46 4.76 -11.27
CA LEU A 95 -5.18 3.65 -10.65
C LEU A 95 -5.86 2.76 -11.69
N SER A 96 -6.52 3.35 -12.69
CA SER A 96 -7.06 2.60 -13.83
C SER A 96 -5.98 1.73 -14.50
N GLN A 97 -4.82 2.32 -14.80
CA GLN A 97 -3.68 1.60 -15.40
C GLN A 97 -3.07 0.55 -14.45
N TYR A 98 -2.96 0.86 -13.16
CA TYR A 98 -2.39 -0.04 -12.17
C TYR A 98 -3.30 -1.24 -11.90
N ALA A 99 -4.62 -1.04 -11.87
CA ALA A 99 -5.62 -2.10 -11.73
C ALA A 99 -5.53 -3.12 -12.88
N ALA A 100 -5.18 -2.70 -14.10
CA ALA A 100 -4.95 -3.61 -15.21
C ALA A 100 -3.81 -4.62 -14.95
N THR A 101 -2.79 -4.25 -14.16
CA THR A 101 -1.72 -5.19 -13.74
C THR A 101 -2.23 -6.29 -12.81
N TYR A 102 -3.40 -6.08 -12.19
CA TYR A 102 -4.12 -7.04 -11.37
C TYR A 102 -5.18 -7.81 -12.17
N GLY A 103 -5.26 -7.58 -13.49
CA GLY A 103 -6.26 -8.20 -14.38
C GLY A 103 -7.65 -7.56 -14.29
N ILE A 104 -7.72 -6.30 -13.85
CA ILE A 104 -8.99 -5.59 -13.62
C ILE A 104 -9.09 -4.43 -14.60
N ASP A 105 -10.12 -4.47 -15.44
CA ASP A 105 -10.50 -3.32 -16.26
C ASP A 105 -11.29 -2.34 -15.39
N LEU A 106 -10.74 -1.14 -15.21
CA LEU A 106 -11.31 -0.10 -14.36
C LEU A 106 -11.33 1.21 -15.14
N PRO A 107 -12.50 1.66 -15.62
CA PRO A 107 -12.64 2.95 -16.29
C PRO A 107 -12.14 4.11 -15.42
N VAL A 108 -11.60 5.16 -16.05
CA VAL A 108 -10.99 6.28 -15.32
C VAL A 108 -12.01 7.00 -14.44
N GLU A 109 -13.25 7.11 -14.90
CA GLU A 109 -14.37 7.72 -14.18
C GLU A 109 -14.68 6.92 -12.90
N GLU A 110 -14.68 5.59 -12.99
CA GLU A 110 -14.88 4.72 -11.83
C GLU A 110 -13.68 4.78 -10.88
N ALA A 111 -12.46 4.80 -11.41
CA ALA A 111 -11.24 4.97 -10.62
C ALA A 111 -11.25 6.30 -9.84
N GLN A 112 -11.79 7.37 -10.43
CA GLN A 112 -11.96 8.66 -9.77
C GLN A 112 -12.97 8.57 -8.61
N ALA A 113 -14.13 7.96 -8.85
CA ALA A 113 -15.15 7.76 -7.81
C ALA A 113 -14.62 6.89 -6.65
N ILE A 114 -13.90 5.80 -6.95
CA ILE A 114 -13.23 4.95 -5.96
C ILE A 114 -12.21 5.77 -5.16
N ARG A 115 -11.39 6.57 -5.84
CA ARG A 115 -10.40 7.42 -5.21
C ARG A 115 -11.04 8.39 -4.22
N GLU A 116 -12.13 9.04 -4.61
CA GLU A 116 -12.87 9.96 -3.75
C GLU A 116 -13.42 9.27 -2.50
N ARG A 117 -14.07 8.11 -2.67
CA ARG A 117 -14.57 7.28 -1.55
C ARG A 117 -13.45 6.83 -0.62
N PHE A 118 -12.31 6.41 -1.18
CA PHE A 118 -11.15 5.98 -0.41
C PHE A 118 -10.64 7.10 0.50
N PHE A 119 -10.40 8.30 -0.05
CA PHE A 119 -9.86 9.42 0.72
C PHE A 119 -10.91 10.13 1.58
N SER A 120 -12.20 9.96 1.30
CA SER A 120 -13.25 10.41 2.23
C SER A 120 -13.36 9.49 3.45
N TYR A 121 -13.03 8.21 3.29
CA TYR A 121 -13.08 7.24 4.38
C TYR A 121 -11.75 7.06 5.13
N PHE A 122 -10.60 7.26 4.49
CA PHE A 122 -9.30 7.20 5.14
C PHE A 122 -8.66 8.60 5.16
N GLU A 123 -9.15 9.41 6.08
CA GLU A 123 -8.84 10.84 6.20
C GLU A 123 -7.36 11.08 6.53
N GLY A 124 -6.70 10.19 7.28
CA GLY A 124 -5.28 10.32 7.61
C GLY A 124 -4.40 10.34 6.37
N PHE A 125 -4.69 9.48 5.39
CA PHE A 125 -3.99 9.50 4.11
C PHE A 125 -4.30 10.75 3.29
N LYS A 126 -5.55 11.23 3.31
CA LYS A 126 -5.94 12.44 2.57
C LYS A 126 -5.19 13.66 3.09
N ASP A 127 -5.16 13.84 4.41
CA ASP A 127 -4.53 14.99 5.05
C ASP A 127 -3.02 14.95 4.87
N TRP A 128 -2.42 13.78 5.03
CA TRP A 128 -1.00 13.59 4.76
C TRP A 128 -0.64 13.89 3.30
N HIS A 129 -1.40 13.36 2.34
CA HIS A 129 -1.17 13.62 0.91
C HIS A 129 -1.29 15.11 0.57
N ASN A 130 -2.25 15.81 1.15
CA ASN A 130 -2.43 17.25 0.94
C ASN A 130 -1.25 18.04 1.52
N LYS A 131 -0.81 17.71 2.74
CA LYS A 131 0.36 18.32 3.37
C LYS A 131 1.62 18.16 2.51
N VAL A 132 1.91 16.94 2.05
CA VAL A 132 3.08 16.66 1.21
C VAL A 132 3.01 17.45 -0.11
N LYS A 133 1.84 17.50 -0.76
CA LYS A 133 1.65 18.29 -1.99
C LYS A 133 1.88 19.78 -1.75
N GLU A 134 1.40 20.32 -0.63
CA GLU A 134 1.63 21.72 -0.28
C GLU A 134 3.11 22.01 -0.02
N GLU A 135 3.82 21.15 0.69
CA GLU A 135 5.27 21.28 0.95
C GLU A 135 6.07 21.30 -0.36
N LEU A 136 5.80 20.35 -1.25
CA LEU A 136 6.42 20.27 -2.57
C LEU A 136 6.14 21.51 -3.40
N LYS A 137 4.88 21.98 -3.41
CA LYS A 137 4.49 23.20 -4.15
C LYS A 137 5.19 24.45 -3.61
N LYS A 138 5.33 24.56 -2.28
CA LYS A 138 5.91 25.76 -1.62
C LYS A 138 7.44 25.78 -1.67
N THR A 139 8.09 24.61 -1.60
CA THR A 139 9.54 24.53 -1.33
C THR A 139 10.33 23.69 -2.33
N GLY A 140 9.67 22.96 -3.23
CA GLY A 140 10.31 22.03 -4.16
C GLY A 140 10.82 20.73 -3.52
N LYS A 141 10.52 20.50 -2.23
CA LYS A 141 10.86 19.27 -1.51
C LYS A 141 9.86 18.99 -0.39
N SER A 142 9.81 17.74 0.07
CA SER A 142 9.19 17.33 1.33
C SER A 142 10.23 16.54 2.12
N SER A 143 10.32 16.78 3.42
CA SER A 143 11.32 16.15 4.28
C SER A 143 10.72 15.80 5.63
N GLY A 144 11.18 14.70 6.22
CA GLY A 144 10.66 14.22 7.49
C GLY A 144 11.54 13.12 8.06
N HIS A 145 10.95 12.31 8.93
CA HIS A 145 11.60 11.15 9.53
C HIS A 145 10.72 9.92 9.35
N THR A 146 11.32 8.74 9.20
CA THR A 146 10.62 7.45 9.34
C THR A 146 10.11 7.28 10.77
N LEU A 147 9.28 6.26 11.04
CA LEU A 147 8.81 5.97 12.41
C LEU A 147 9.97 5.73 13.40
N LEU A 148 11.11 5.25 12.91
CA LEU A 148 12.31 4.98 13.71
C LEU A 148 13.35 6.11 13.64
N GLY A 149 12.99 7.29 13.11
CA GLY A 149 13.82 8.49 13.18
C GLY A 149 14.84 8.66 12.05
N ARG A 150 14.83 7.85 10.99
CA ARG A 150 15.71 8.07 9.81
C ARG A 150 15.19 9.27 9.02
N SER A 151 16.01 10.30 8.84
CA SER A 151 15.63 11.48 8.04
C SER A 151 15.53 11.14 6.54
N TYR A 152 14.60 11.79 5.84
CA TYR A 152 14.48 11.72 4.39
C TYR A 152 14.23 13.10 3.77
N VAL A 153 14.61 13.25 2.51
CA VAL A 153 14.24 14.40 1.65
C VAL A 153 13.79 13.84 0.31
N ALA A 154 12.62 14.25 -0.13
CA ALA A 154 12.01 13.84 -1.39
C ALA A 154 11.69 15.07 -2.24
N HIS A 155 11.92 14.97 -3.55
CA HIS A 155 11.65 16.03 -4.51
C HIS A 155 10.42 15.75 -5.37
N THR A 156 9.88 14.55 -5.28
CA THR A 156 8.67 14.14 -5.99
C THR A 156 7.62 13.67 -4.99
N PHE A 157 6.35 13.77 -5.39
CA PHE A 157 5.24 13.29 -4.56
C PHE A 157 5.29 11.79 -4.29
N PRO A 158 5.53 10.91 -5.30
CA PRO A 158 5.68 9.47 -5.05
C PRO A 158 6.80 9.15 -4.07
N ASP A 159 7.97 9.78 -4.20
CA ASP A 159 9.08 9.57 -3.27
C ASP A 159 8.70 9.99 -1.84
N ALA A 160 8.06 11.15 -1.70
CA ALA A 160 7.69 11.71 -0.40
C ALA A 160 6.68 10.85 0.37
N VAL A 161 5.80 10.13 -0.34
CA VAL A 161 4.87 9.18 0.28
C VAL A 161 5.45 7.76 0.39
N ASN A 162 6.52 7.45 -0.33
CA ASN A 162 7.13 6.12 -0.31
C ASN A 162 8.24 5.99 0.75
N TYR A 163 9.15 6.96 0.83
CA TYR A 163 10.32 6.93 1.71
C TYR A 163 10.02 6.69 3.20
N PRO A 164 9.04 7.36 3.83
CA PRO A 164 8.75 7.09 5.24
C PRO A 164 8.26 5.66 5.51
N ILE A 165 7.58 5.04 4.54
CA ILE A 165 7.06 3.68 4.67
C ILE A 165 8.20 2.67 4.45
N GLN A 166 8.87 2.74 3.29
CA GLN A 166 9.95 1.84 2.91
C GLN A 166 11.18 1.97 3.80
N GLY A 167 11.44 3.16 4.35
CA GLY A 167 12.55 3.39 5.26
C GLY A 167 12.29 2.88 6.68
N THR A 168 11.04 2.54 7.01
CA THR A 168 10.66 1.95 8.30
C THR A 168 10.67 0.42 8.26
N GLY A 169 10.21 -0.17 7.15
CA GLY A 169 10.19 -1.63 6.95
C GLY A 169 11.56 -2.23 6.74
#